data_AF-A0A1F2T7H5-F1
#
_entry.id   AF-A0A1F2T7H5-F1
#
_cell.length_a   1.000
_cell.length_b   1.000
_cell.length_c   1.000
_cell.angle_alpha   90.00
_cell.angle_beta   90.00
_cell.angle_gamma   90.00
#
_symmetry.space_group_name_H-M   'P 1'
#
loop_
_entity.id
_entity.type
_entity.pdbx_description
1 polymer ?
#
loop_
_entity_poly.entity_id
_entity_poly.type
_entity_poly.pdbx_seq_one_letter_code
_entity_poly.pdbx_strand_id
1 'polypeptide(L)'
;MKTVEMLKRAVAGLGEVSLGTERTHGVWRMVAPPAALPELMQTLLGRGGGTLLLAAGEDRPGDAAMFAHYLVALDIEDGGGSGRRWELVHVAARLSRESPAVPTLASISFPASRFEREMRDLLGIEPSGHPDPRPLVRHGFWPETFHPLRADAVAPVFEDDGRPFPFTAVEGEGVYEIPVGPVHAGVIEPGHFRFNVVGETILKMRARLYFTHKGTERLFHGRLPHEALPLAERVSGDTAVGHAVAFCQAIEALAGVEIPEAAAVLRTVLLELERLYNHITDAGAIIGDTGFPVGQAHCLRLREQLLRLNRQITGHRLLRGVIVPGGIDRMTGPDAALVRAVGEVVADFEEVLQICRDNTMVADRLEATGLLPAEVARDFGVVGYVARACGIARDVRADLPCAAYEWIRVQPVVEQAGDVQARLAVRVREARQAVAVISQALSRAIGPDRRVAIGTLPAFTPAFGVVEAWR
;
A
#
# COMPACT_ATOMS: atom_id res chain seq x y z
N MET A 1 19.01 9.16 -19.15
CA MET A 1 18.88 9.39 -20.61
C MET A 1 17.89 8.42 -21.26
N LYS A 2 17.97 7.11 -20.99
CA LYS A 2 17.02 6.09 -21.49
C LYS A 2 15.55 6.36 -21.13
N THR A 3 15.25 6.77 -19.89
CA THR A 3 13.88 7.03 -19.40
C THR A 3 13.20 8.16 -20.17
N VAL A 4 13.87 9.31 -20.33
CA VAL A 4 13.35 10.46 -21.06
C VAL A 4 13.06 10.09 -22.50
N GLU A 5 13.93 9.32 -23.14
CA GLU A 5 13.73 8.90 -24.52
C GLU A 5 12.57 7.91 -24.65
N MET A 6 12.44 6.96 -23.72
CA MET A 6 11.28 6.08 -23.63
C MET A 6 9.98 6.88 -23.41
N LEU A 7 9.96 7.84 -22.49
CA LEU A 7 8.79 8.68 -22.23
C LEU A 7 8.46 9.56 -23.44
N LYS A 8 9.47 10.13 -24.10
CA LYS A 8 9.30 10.88 -25.37
C LYS A 8 8.72 10.00 -26.46
N ARG A 9 9.14 8.74 -26.58
CA ARG A 9 8.56 7.76 -27.51
C ARG A 9 7.13 7.38 -27.11
N ALA A 10 6.84 7.27 -25.82
CA ALA A 10 5.52 6.95 -25.31
C ALA A 10 4.49 8.05 -25.61
N VAL A 11 4.92 9.31 -25.68
CA VAL A 11 4.06 10.43 -26.10
C VAL A 11 4.14 10.73 -27.59
N ALA A 12 5.08 10.14 -28.33
CA ALA A 12 5.25 10.40 -29.76
C ALA A 12 4.06 9.81 -30.53
N GLY A 13 3.19 10.68 -31.04
CA GLY A 13 1.94 10.32 -31.72
C GLY A 13 0.68 10.66 -30.92
N LEU A 14 0.81 10.91 -29.61
CA LEU A 14 -0.26 11.39 -28.74
C LEU A 14 -0.26 12.92 -28.73
N GLY A 15 -0.78 13.53 -29.81
CA GLY A 15 -0.62 14.96 -30.15
C GLY A 15 -1.05 16.00 -29.10
N GLU A 16 -1.68 15.59 -27.99
CA GLU A 16 -2.13 16.48 -26.91
C GLU A 16 -1.53 16.13 -25.53
N VAL A 17 -0.57 15.19 -25.47
CA VAL A 17 0.10 14.83 -24.23
C VAL A 17 1.33 15.70 -24.04
N SER A 18 1.36 16.47 -22.95
CA SER A 18 2.55 17.24 -22.56
C SER A 18 3.36 16.47 -21.53
N LEU A 19 4.68 16.37 -21.76
CA LEU A 19 5.65 15.77 -20.85
C LEU A 19 6.55 16.88 -20.28
N GLY A 20 6.65 16.94 -18.96
CA GLY A 20 7.59 17.83 -18.28
C GLY A 20 9.03 17.51 -18.67
N THR A 21 9.83 18.55 -18.89
CA THR A 21 11.24 18.41 -19.34
C THR A 21 12.17 17.91 -18.23
N GLU A 22 11.76 18.02 -16.97
CA GLU A 22 12.52 17.63 -15.79
C GLU A 22 11.63 16.91 -14.77
N ARG A 23 12.28 16.18 -13.86
CA ARG A 23 11.60 15.57 -12.71
C ARG A 23 11.36 16.62 -11.65
N THR A 24 10.12 16.74 -11.19
CA THR A 24 9.77 17.56 -10.03
C THR A 24 9.66 16.65 -8.82
N HIS A 25 10.55 16.82 -7.82
CA HIS A 25 10.62 15.98 -6.62
C HIS A 25 10.75 14.48 -6.94
N GLY A 26 11.59 14.13 -7.92
CA GLY A 26 11.84 12.73 -8.32
C GLY A 26 10.78 12.10 -9.23
N VAL A 27 9.72 12.83 -9.60
CA VAL A 27 8.60 12.32 -10.41
C VAL A 27 8.55 13.00 -11.78
N TRP A 28 8.44 12.22 -12.85
CA TRP A 28 8.10 12.72 -14.19
C TRP A 28 6.64 13.12 -14.24
N ARG A 29 6.32 14.30 -14.77
CA ARG A 29 4.94 14.79 -14.85
C ARG A 29 4.45 14.85 -16.28
N MET A 30 3.22 14.41 -16.46
CA MET A 30 2.53 14.40 -17.74
C MET A 30 1.13 14.96 -17.57
N VAL A 31 0.68 15.75 -18.54
CA VAL A 31 -0.73 16.13 -18.66
C VAL A 31 -1.26 15.54 -19.95
N ALA A 32 -2.35 14.80 -19.86
CA ALA A 32 -2.99 14.13 -21.00
C ALA A 32 -4.49 14.44 -21.02
N PRO A 33 -5.10 14.61 -22.20
CA PRO A 33 -6.56 14.60 -22.30
C PRO A 33 -7.09 13.20 -21.94
N PRO A 34 -8.34 13.09 -21.42
CA PRO A 34 -8.91 11.80 -21.05
C PRO A 34 -8.88 10.76 -22.17
N ALA A 35 -9.10 11.18 -23.42
CA ALA A 35 -9.10 10.31 -24.59
C ALA A 35 -7.74 9.64 -24.88
N ALA A 36 -6.62 10.25 -24.46
CA ALA A 36 -5.28 9.70 -24.66
C ALA A 36 -4.84 8.74 -23.55
N LEU A 37 -5.60 8.65 -22.44
CA LEU A 37 -5.22 7.82 -21.29
C LEU A 37 -5.04 6.34 -21.63
N PRO A 38 -5.93 5.67 -22.39
CA PRO A 38 -5.76 4.24 -22.69
C PRO A 38 -4.46 3.93 -23.45
N GLU A 39 -4.17 4.67 -24.51
CA GLU A 39 -2.96 4.45 -25.33
C GLU A 39 -1.68 4.77 -24.55
N LEU A 40 -1.70 5.86 -23.77
CA LEU A 40 -0.59 6.22 -22.89
C LEU A 40 -0.34 5.13 -21.84
N MET A 41 -1.38 4.66 -21.15
CA MET A 41 -1.27 3.65 -20.10
C MET A 41 -0.90 2.28 -20.64
N GLN A 42 -1.38 1.91 -21.83
CA GLN A 42 -0.93 0.70 -22.52
C GLN A 42 0.57 0.74 -22.81
N THR A 43 1.11 1.92 -23.13
CA THR A 43 2.55 2.08 -23.35
C THR A 43 3.33 2.01 -22.03
N LEU A 44 2.89 2.73 -20.99
CA LEU A 44 3.57 2.79 -19.69
C LEU A 44 3.54 1.44 -18.95
N LEU A 45 2.38 0.76 -18.94
CA LEU A 45 2.17 -0.48 -18.19
C LEU A 45 2.56 -1.73 -19.01
N GLY A 46 2.32 -1.72 -20.32
CA GLY A 46 2.65 -2.85 -21.20
C GLY A 46 4.14 -2.91 -21.55
N ARG A 47 4.58 -2.05 -22.48
CA ARG A 47 5.96 -2.09 -23.02
C ARG A 47 7.01 -1.61 -22.02
N GLY A 48 6.63 -0.77 -21.06
CA GLY A 48 7.53 -0.21 -20.05
C GLY A 48 7.69 -1.05 -18.79
N GLY A 49 7.02 -2.21 -18.69
CA GLY A 49 7.04 -3.04 -17.46
C GLY A 49 6.48 -2.34 -16.22
N GLY A 50 5.71 -1.26 -16.42
CA GLY A 50 5.26 -0.36 -15.37
C GLY A 50 4.20 -0.97 -14.44
N THR A 51 4.11 -0.44 -13.24
CA THR A 51 3.11 -0.81 -12.24
C THR A 51 2.31 0.43 -11.85
N LEU A 52 0.98 0.36 -12.00
CA LEU A 52 0.07 1.40 -11.51
C LEU A 52 0.04 1.32 -9.97
N LEU A 53 0.62 2.33 -9.31
CA LEU A 53 0.69 2.40 -7.84
C LEU A 53 -0.55 3.06 -7.24
N LEU A 54 -1.10 4.07 -7.93
CA LEU A 54 -2.21 4.88 -7.44
C LEU A 54 -3.02 5.44 -8.61
N ALA A 55 -4.34 5.47 -8.47
CA ALA A 55 -5.19 6.40 -9.18
C ALA A 55 -6.10 7.13 -8.18
N ALA A 56 -6.26 8.44 -8.33
CA ALA A 56 -7.04 9.28 -7.43
C ALA A 56 -7.72 10.43 -8.19
N GLY A 57 -8.87 10.88 -7.69
CA GLY A 57 -9.58 12.02 -8.25
C GLY A 57 -9.44 13.26 -7.35
N GLU A 58 -9.59 14.44 -7.94
CA GLU A 58 -9.55 15.73 -7.24
C GLU A 58 -10.67 16.64 -7.74
N ASP A 59 -11.47 17.22 -6.84
CA ASP A 59 -12.47 18.25 -7.17
C ASP A 59 -11.89 19.65 -6.95
N ARG A 60 -11.80 20.46 -8.03
CA ARG A 60 -11.34 21.86 -7.98
C ARG A 60 -12.47 22.79 -8.41
N PRO A 61 -13.39 23.15 -7.49
CA PRO A 61 -14.52 24.01 -7.82
C PRO A 61 -14.08 25.39 -8.32
N GLY A 62 -12.96 25.93 -7.82
CA GLY A 62 -12.40 27.21 -8.27
C GLY A 62 -11.97 27.22 -9.75
N ASP A 63 -11.59 26.06 -10.29
CA ASP A 63 -11.19 25.90 -11.69
C ASP A 63 -12.36 25.41 -12.57
N ALA A 64 -13.55 25.27 -12.00
CA ALA A 64 -14.71 24.59 -12.61
C ALA A 64 -14.35 23.23 -13.22
N ALA A 65 -13.44 22.48 -12.58
CA ALA A 65 -12.91 21.23 -13.13
C ALA A 65 -12.67 20.17 -12.04
N MET A 66 -12.58 18.92 -12.50
CA MET A 66 -12.03 17.82 -11.73
C MET A 66 -10.75 17.33 -12.39
N PHE A 67 -9.95 16.56 -11.66
CA PHE A 67 -8.76 15.94 -12.18
C PHE A 67 -8.72 14.45 -11.82
N ALA A 68 -8.21 13.63 -12.74
CA ALA A 68 -7.79 12.26 -12.44
C ALA A 68 -6.26 12.19 -12.46
N HIS A 69 -5.68 11.63 -11.41
CA HIS A 69 -4.25 11.48 -11.21
C HIS A 69 -3.89 10.01 -11.23
N TYR A 70 -2.85 9.64 -11.99
CA TYR A 70 -2.32 8.28 -12.06
C TYR A 70 -0.83 8.30 -11.74
N LEU A 71 -0.38 7.48 -10.82
CA LEU A 71 1.04 7.30 -10.48
C LEU A 71 1.49 5.92 -10.93
N VAL A 72 2.46 5.88 -11.83
CA VAL A 72 3.05 4.66 -12.38
C VAL A 72 4.51 4.59 -11.99
N ALA A 73 4.94 3.44 -11.48
CA ALA A 73 6.36 3.12 -11.34
C ALA A 73 6.84 2.35 -12.57
N LEU A 74 7.88 2.86 -13.24
CA LEU A 74 8.50 2.21 -14.39
C LEU A 74 9.76 1.47 -13.97
N ASP A 75 9.90 0.23 -14.43
CA ASP A 75 11.09 -0.58 -14.20
C ASP A 75 12.18 -0.20 -15.20
N ILE A 76 13.32 0.30 -14.70
CA ILE A 76 14.41 0.77 -15.54
C ILE A 76 15.67 -0.03 -15.23
N GLU A 77 16.22 -0.66 -16.27
CA GLU A 77 17.50 -1.34 -16.20
C GLU A 77 18.62 -0.31 -16.02
N ASP A 78 19.29 -0.36 -14.87
CA ASP A 78 20.41 0.51 -14.60
C ASP A 78 21.64 0.02 -15.39
N GLY A 79 22.20 0.89 -16.24
CA GLY A 79 23.16 0.53 -17.28
C GLY A 79 24.57 0.10 -16.82
N GLY A 80 24.73 -0.36 -15.57
CA GLY A 80 26.03 -0.67 -14.96
C GLY A 80 26.04 -1.75 -13.87
N GLY A 81 24.93 -2.45 -13.62
CA GLY A 81 24.86 -3.53 -12.65
C GLY A 81 23.47 -4.14 -12.60
N SER A 82 23.32 -5.34 -12.04
CA SER A 82 22.07 -6.11 -11.97
C SER A 82 20.94 -5.48 -11.13
N GLY A 83 20.97 -4.17 -10.89
CA GLY A 83 19.97 -3.42 -10.11
C GLY A 83 18.89 -2.85 -11.01
N ARG A 84 17.64 -3.18 -10.73
CA ARG A 84 16.48 -2.47 -11.26
C ARG A 84 16.27 -1.22 -10.41
N ARG A 85 15.90 -0.11 -11.03
CA ARG A 85 15.49 1.11 -10.32
C ARG A 85 14.15 1.57 -10.86
N TRP A 86 13.26 1.95 -9.95
CA TRP A 86 11.99 2.54 -10.33
C TRP A 86 12.15 4.03 -10.59
N GLU A 87 11.51 4.48 -11.67
CA GLU A 87 11.22 5.89 -11.87
C GLU A 87 9.71 6.11 -11.83
N LEU A 88 9.28 7.16 -11.13
CA LEU A 88 7.86 7.49 -10.99
C LEU A 88 7.41 8.41 -12.12
N VAL A 89 6.23 8.13 -12.66
CA VAL A 89 5.53 8.95 -13.66
C VAL A 89 4.14 9.27 -13.14
N HIS A 90 3.86 10.55 -13.00
CA HIS A 90 2.54 11.09 -12.67
C HIS A 90 1.87 11.60 -13.95
N VAL A 91 0.67 11.09 -14.23
CA VAL A 91 -0.21 11.56 -15.30
C VAL A 91 -1.41 12.26 -14.68
N ALA A 92 -1.69 13.49 -15.11
CA ALA A 92 -2.90 14.22 -14.76
C ALA A 92 -3.81 14.38 -15.98
N ALA A 93 -5.10 14.12 -15.81
CA ALA A 93 -6.14 14.41 -16.79
C ALA A 93 -7.14 15.40 -16.21
N ARG A 94 -7.35 16.52 -16.91
CA ARG A 94 -8.39 17.50 -16.56
C ARG A 94 -9.74 17.03 -17.10
N LEU A 95 -10.76 17.11 -16.25
CA LEU A 95 -12.12 16.65 -16.49
C LEU A 95 -13.12 17.82 -16.33
N SER A 96 -14.25 17.73 -17.01
CA SER A 96 -15.41 18.59 -16.71
C SER A 96 -15.90 18.32 -15.29
N ARG A 97 -16.23 19.36 -14.52
CA ARG A 97 -16.85 19.21 -13.20
C ARG A 97 -18.33 18.82 -13.27
N GLU A 98 -19.01 19.20 -14.35
CA GLU A 98 -20.43 18.93 -14.57
C GLU A 98 -20.66 17.49 -15.04
N SER A 99 -19.77 16.99 -15.90
CA SER A 99 -19.81 15.62 -16.41
C SER A 99 -18.40 15.00 -16.39
N PRO A 100 -17.87 14.67 -15.21
CA PRO A 100 -16.53 14.11 -15.09
C PRO A 100 -16.52 12.66 -15.57
N ALA A 101 -15.71 12.35 -16.59
CA ALA A 101 -15.57 11.00 -17.11
C ALA A 101 -14.16 10.73 -17.62
N VAL A 102 -13.71 9.48 -17.48
CA VAL A 102 -12.45 8.96 -18.02
C VAL A 102 -12.72 7.65 -18.76
N PRO A 103 -12.02 7.35 -19.87
CA PRO A 103 -12.03 5.99 -20.40
C PRO A 103 -11.47 5.01 -19.36
N THR A 104 -12.09 3.85 -19.21
CA THR A 104 -11.58 2.84 -18.26
C THR A 104 -10.20 2.34 -18.67
N LEU A 105 -9.34 2.15 -17.65
CA LEU A 105 -8.05 1.49 -17.72
C LEU A 105 -8.12 0.09 -17.14
N ALA A 106 -9.25 -0.34 -16.59
CA ALA A 106 -9.43 -1.67 -15.99
C ALA A 106 -9.21 -2.84 -16.97
N SER A 107 -9.36 -2.60 -18.27
CA SER A 107 -9.04 -3.55 -19.35
C SER A 107 -7.55 -3.63 -19.67
N ILE A 108 -6.76 -2.64 -19.25
CA ILE A 108 -5.31 -2.55 -19.44
C ILE A 108 -4.58 -3.01 -18.16
N SER A 109 -5.13 -2.66 -16.99
CA SER A 109 -4.54 -2.88 -15.69
C SER A 109 -5.62 -3.24 -14.68
N PHE A 110 -5.58 -4.48 -14.17
CA PHE A 110 -6.57 -4.94 -13.19
C PHE A 110 -6.65 -4.05 -11.94
N PRO A 111 -5.53 -3.55 -11.34
CA PRO A 111 -5.58 -2.60 -10.24
C PRO A 111 -6.39 -1.34 -10.50
N ALA A 112 -6.42 -0.83 -11.75
CA ALA A 112 -7.14 0.38 -12.10
C ALA A 112 -8.64 0.27 -11.79
N SER A 113 -9.22 -0.95 -11.87
CA SER A 113 -10.63 -1.17 -11.60
C SER A 113 -11.05 -0.71 -10.19
N ARG A 114 -10.22 -0.93 -9.16
CA ARG A 114 -10.57 -0.51 -7.80
C ARG A 114 -10.53 1.01 -7.66
N PHE A 115 -9.48 1.65 -8.17
CA PHE A 115 -9.36 3.11 -8.13
C PHE A 115 -10.47 3.80 -8.92
N GLU A 116 -10.83 3.29 -10.09
CA GLU A 116 -11.91 3.84 -10.92
C GLU A 116 -13.26 3.76 -10.25
N ARG A 117 -13.58 2.63 -9.61
CA ARG A 117 -14.83 2.47 -8.86
C ARG A 117 -14.85 3.32 -7.58
N GLU A 118 -13.71 3.51 -6.92
CA GLU A 118 -13.58 4.43 -5.79
C GLU A 118 -13.80 5.89 -6.22
N MET A 119 -13.14 6.35 -7.29
CA MET A 119 -13.34 7.69 -7.86
C MET A 119 -14.80 7.91 -8.28
N ARG A 120 -15.44 6.90 -8.86
CA ARG A 120 -16.86 6.94 -9.21
C ARG A 120 -17.75 7.10 -7.98
N ASP A 121 -17.56 6.24 -6.99
CA ASP A 121 -18.38 6.26 -5.78
C ASP A 121 -18.21 7.57 -4.99
N LEU A 122 -16.97 8.05 -4.86
CA LEU A 122 -16.63 9.14 -3.96
C LEU A 122 -16.69 10.54 -4.59
N LEU A 123 -16.43 10.66 -5.90
CA LEU A 123 -16.39 11.94 -6.64
C LEU A 123 -17.40 12.02 -7.79
N GLY A 124 -17.95 10.88 -8.23
CA GLY A 124 -18.84 10.82 -9.39
C GLY A 124 -18.11 10.82 -10.74
N ILE A 125 -16.79 10.56 -10.76
CA ILE A 125 -16.02 10.44 -12.01
C ILE A 125 -16.39 9.12 -12.68
N GLU A 126 -17.02 9.16 -13.86
CA GLU A 126 -17.52 7.96 -14.54
C GLU A 126 -16.42 7.29 -15.39
N PRO A 127 -16.07 6.01 -15.12
CA PRO A 127 -15.14 5.24 -15.94
C PRO A 127 -15.88 4.59 -17.13
N SER A 128 -15.87 5.27 -18.27
CA SER A 128 -16.54 4.83 -19.50
C SER A 128 -16.02 3.47 -19.98
N GLY A 129 -16.92 2.49 -20.09
CA GLY A 129 -16.61 1.13 -20.54
C GLY A 129 -16.11 0.16 -19.46
N HIS A 130 -16.18 0.54 -18.18
CA HIS A 130 -15.65 -0.28 -17.08
C HIS A 130 -16.31 -1.68 -17.01
N PRO A 131 -15.53 -2.78 -16.89
CA PRO A 131 -16.04 -4.15 -16.97
C PRO A 131 -16.89 -4.59 -15.77
N ASP A 132 -16.70 -3.95 -14.61
CA ASP A 132 -17.49 -4.17 -13.39
C ASP A 132 -17.97 -2.84 -12.78
N PRO A 133 -19.10 -2.27 -13.24
CA PRO A 133 -19.57 -0.96 -12.79
C PRO A 133 -20.27 -1.02 -11.42
N ARG A 134 -20.14 -2.10 -10.65
CA ARG A 134 -20.79 -2.18 -9.33
C ARG A 134 -20.11 -1.24 -8.34
N PRO A 135 -20.85 -0.64 -7.39
CA PRO A 135 -20.27 0.17 -6.32
C PRO A 135 -19.18 -0.60 -5.55
N LEU A 136 -18.11 0.09 -5.15
CA LEU A 136 -17.00 -0.44 -4.36
C LEU A 136 -17.10 0.02 -2.89
N VAL A 137 -17.03 1.33 -2.67
CA VAL A 137 -17.07 1.99 -1.36
C VAL A 137 -18.52 2.29 -0.97
N ARG A 138 -19.35 2.71 -1.92
CA ARG A 138 -20.75 3.08 -1.66
C ARG A 138 -21.54 1.85 -1.25
N HIS A 139 -21.79 1.69 0.05
CA HIS A 139 -22.64 0.65 0.62
C HIS A 139 -24.13 0.96 0.38
N GLY A 140 -25.01 0.02 0.76
CA GLY A 140 -26.45 0.27 0.76
C GLY A 140 -26.76 1.59 1.49
N PHE A 141 -27.82 2.26 1.05
CA PHE A 141 -28.40 3.47 1.67
C PHE A 141 -27.72 4.79 1.31
N TRP A 142 -26.59 4.74 0.61
CA TRP A 142 -25.98 5.93 0.03
C TRP A 142 -26.67 6.27 -1.30
N PRO A 143 -27.27 7.47 -1.43
CA PRO A 143 -27.86 7.89 -2.70
C PRO A 143 -26.82 7.87 -3.81
N GLU A 144 -27.23 7.48 -5.03
CA GLU A 144 -26.29 7.41 -6.16
C GLU A 144 -25.71 8.78 -6.54
N THR A 145 -26.42 9.84 -6.19
CA THR A 145 -26.06 11.24 -6.40
C THR A 145 -25.15 11.81 -5.30
N PHE A 146 -24.90 11.05 -4.23
CA PHE A 146 -24.06 11.51 -3.12
C PHE A 146 -22.60 11.10 -3.32
N HIS A 147 -21.75 12.10 -3.47
CA HIS A 147 -20.31 11.97 -3.68
C HIS A 147 -19.55 12.73 -2.59
N PRO A 148 -19.16 12.08 -1.47
CA PRO A 148 -18.67 12.76 -0.26
C PRO A 148 -17.36 13.53 -0.43
N LEU A 149 -16.58 13.26 -1.48
CA LEU A 149 -15.33 13.97 -1.75
C LEU A 149 -15.51 15.23 -2.60
N ARG A 150 -16.70 15.48 -3.18
CA ARG A 150 -16.98 16.76 -3.83
C ARG A 150 -16.93 17.89 -2.81
N ALA A 151 -16.43 19.05 -3.23
CA ALA A 151 -16.25 20.20 -2.35
C ALA A 151 -17.59 20.72 -1.79
N ASP A 152 -18.65 20.65 -2.61
CA ASP A 152 -20.03 21.05 -2.33
C ASP A 152 -20.91 19.90 -1.77
N ALA A 153 -20.32 18.76 -1.39
CA ALA A 153 -21.06 17.64 -0.86
C ALA A 153 -21.72 17.98 0.48
N VAL A 154 -23.05 17.85 0.53
CA VAL A 154 -23.85 17.91 1.75
C VAL A 154 -24.34 16.49 2.06
N ALA A 155 -24.11 16.04 3.29
CA ALA A 155 -24.54 14.72 3.72
C ALA A 155 -26.08 14.62 3.63
N PRO A 156 -26.62 13.66 2.87
CA PRO A 156 -28.06 13.42 2.81
C PRO A 156 -28.52 12.71 4.09
N VAL A 157 -29.84 12.57 4.22
CA VAL A 157 -30.42 11.59 5.13
C VAL A 157 -30.21 10.21 4.50
N PHE A 158 -29.60 9.29 5.24
CA PHE A 158 -29.41 7.91 4.80
C PHE A 158 -30.65 7.10 5.19
N GLU A 159 -31.30 6.48 4.21
CA GLU A 159 -32.50 5.66 4.41
C GLU A 159 -32.25 4.23 3.92
N ASP A 160 -32.62 3.26 4.76
CA ASP A 160 -32.60 1.85 4.40
C ASP A 160 -33.83 1.48 3.57
N ASP A 161 -33.63 1.26 2.28
CA ASP A 161 -34.66 0.84 1.33
C ASP A 161 -34.86 -0.68 1.26
N GLY A 162 -34.14 -1.44 2.11
CA GLY A 162 -34.19 -2.89 2.22
C GLY A 162 -33.52 -3.65 1.08
N ARG A 163 -32.86 -2.97 0.12
CA ARG A 163 -32.30 -3.63 -1.06
C ARG A 163 -30.95 -4.30 -0.75
N PRO A 164 -30.81 -5.63 -0.96
CA PRO A 164 -29.54 -6.30 -0.75
C PRO A 164 -28.52 -5.93 -1.85
N PHE A 165 -27.24 -6.04 -1.53
CA PHE A 165 -26.18 -5.93 -2.54
C PHE A 165 -26.32 -7.06 -3.58
N PRO A 166 -26.25 -6.75 -4.90
CA PRO A 166 -26.48 -7.74 -5.96
C PRO A 166 -25.27 -8.66 -6.12
N PHE A 167 -25.16 -9.68 -5.26
CA PHE A 167 -24.22 -10.76 -5.45
C PHE A 167 -24.58 -11.57 -6.70
N THR A 168 -23.57 -12.09 -7.39
CA THR A 168 -23.79 -12.96 -8.55
C THR A 168 -24.29 -14.31 -8.05
N ALA A 169 -25.53 -14.67 -8.39
CA ALA A 169 -26.07 -16.00 -8.11
C ALA A 169 -25.26 -17.09 -8.84
N VAL A 170 -25.15 -18.26 -8.22
CA VAL A 170 -24.59 -19.48 -8.82
C VAL A 170 -25.65 -20.55 -8.66
N GLU A 171 -26.13 -21.06 -9.80
CA GLU A 171 -27.18 -22.07 -9.84
C GLU A 171 -26.57 -23.42 -10.26
N GLY A 172 -27.18 -24.51 -9.79
CA GLY A 172 -26.76 -25.88 -10.11
C GLY A 172 -27.29 -26.87 -9.08
N GLU A 173 -27.43 -28.13 -9.49
CA GLU A 173 -27.83 -29.21 -8.58
C GLU A 173 -26.78 -29.37 -7.46
N GLY A 174 -27.23 -29.38 -6.20
CA GLY A 174 -26.34 -29.51 -5.04
C GLY A 174 -25.51 -28.26 -4.69
N VAL A 175 -25.65 -27.17 -5.44
CA VAL A 175 -25.04 -25.88 -5.09
C VAL A 175 -25.84 -25.22 -3.98
N TYR A 176 -25.17 -24.82 -2.91
CA TYR A 176 -25.77 -23.99 -1.85
C TYR A 176 -24.84 -22.85 -1.45
N GLU A 177 -25.43 -21.81 -0.87
CA GLU A 177 -24.72 -20.59 -0.51
C GLU A 177 -24.51 -20.49 1.00
N ILE A 178 -23.28 -20.18 1.41
CA ILE A 178 -22.92 -19.89 2.80
C ILE A 178 -22.58 -18.41 2.91
N PRO A 179 -23.43 -17.58 3.57
CA PRO A 179 -23.09 -16.20 3.86
C PRO A 179 -22.23 -16.09 5.12
N VAL A 180 -21.10 -15.39 5.00
CA VAL A 180 -20.32 -14.93 6.16
C VAL A 180 -20.43 -13.41 6.18
N GLY A 181 -21.23 -12.90 7.12
CA GLY A 181 -21.50 -11.48 7.26
C GLY A 181 -20.36 -10.70 7.94
N PRO A 182 -20.49 -9.35 7.99
CA PRO A 182 -19.46 -8.47 8.54
C PRO A 182 -19.24 -8.62 10.06
N VAL A 183 -20.15 -9.28 10.76
CA VAL A 183 -20.04 -9.62 12.19
C VAL A 183 -19.85 -11.13 12.29
N HIS A 184 -18.62 -11.60 12.19
CA HIS A 184 -18.28 -13.03 12.26
C HIS A 184 -16.96 -13.26 13.01
N ALA A 185 -16.92 -14.25 13.89
CA ALA A 185 -15.78 -14.49 14.80
C ALA A 185 -14.47 -14.86 14.08
N GLY A 186 -14.53 -15.38 12.85
CA GLY A 186 -13.36 -15.72 12.02
C GLY A 186 -12.90 -14.62 11.06
N VAL A 187 -13.49 -13.43 11.09
CA VAL A 187 -13.17 -12.33 10.17
C VAL A 187 -12.57 -11.16 10.96
N ILE A 188 -11.29 -10.87 10.72
CA ILE A 188 -10.51 -9.88 11.50
C ILE A 188 -10.87 -8.42 11.11
N GLU A 189 -11.36 -8.18 9.90
CA GLU A 189 -11.92 -6.89 9.45
C GLU A 189 -13.31 -7.06 8.80
N PRO A 190 -14.30 -6.21 9.15
CA PRO A 190 -15.67 -6.32 8.63
C PRO A 190 -15.76 -6.48 7.10
N GLY A 191 -16.23 -7.66 6.68
CA GLY A 191 -16.44 -8.01 5.29
C GLY A 191 -17.59 -9.00 5.15
N HIS A 192 -18.30 -8.94 4.03
CA HIS A 192 -19.39 -9.86 3.72
C HIS A 192 -18.98 -10.75 2.55
N PHE A 193 -18.84 -12.04 2.82
CA PHE A 193 -18.44 -13.05 1.87
C PHE A 193 -19.62 -13.95 1.52
N ARG A 194 -19.77 -14.24 0.23
CA ARG A 194 -20.72 -15.24 -0.29
C ARG A 194 -19.93 -16.39 -0.91
N PHE A 195 -20.01 -17.54 -0.27
CA PHE A 195 -19.40 -18.77 -0.76
C PHE A 195 -20.49 -19.61 -1.44
N ASN A 196 -20.29 -19.93 -2.71
CA ASN A 196 -21.11 -20.90 -3.43
C ASN A 196 -20.36 -22.23 -3.43
N VAL A 197 -20.98 -23.25 -2.86
CA VAL A 197 -20.31 -24.48 -2.44
C VAL A 197 -21.05 -25.70 -2.98
N VAL A 198 -20.30 -26.74 -3.35
CA VAL A 198 -20.81 -28.10 -3.60
C VAL A 198 -20.05 -29.06 -2.70
N GLY A 199 -20.76 -29.68 -1.76
CA GLY A 199 -20.13 -30.47 -0.69
C GLY A 199 -19.17 -29.60 0.12
N GLU A 200 -17.86 -29.87 0.02
CA GLU A 200 -16.81 -29.08 0.69
C GLU A 200 -16.05 -28.17 -0.27
N THR A 201 -16.34 -28.22 -1.57
CA THR A 201 -15.61 -27.46 -2.60
C THR A 201 -16.24 -26.10 -2.82
N ILE A 202 -15.45 -25.04 -2.63
CA ILE A 202 -15.85 -23.66 -2.96
C ILE A 202 -15.73 -23.48 -4.48
N LEU A 203 -16.87 -23.32 -5.16
CA LEU A 203 -16.90 -23.00 -6.59
C LEU A 203 -16.60 -21.52 -6.86
N LYS A 204 -17.11 -20.65 -5.98
CA LYS A 204 -16.98 -19.21 -6.14
C LYS A 204 -17.13 -18.49 -4.80
N MET A 205 -16.20 -17.59 -4.52
CA MET A 205 -16.30 -16.64 -3.43
C MET A 205 -16.45 -15.22 -3.98
N ARG A 206 -17.43 -14.47 -3.47
CA ARG A 206 -17.56 -13.03 -3.69
C ARG A 206 -17.43 -12.29 -2.36
N ALA A 207 -16.57 -11.28 -2.30
CA ALA A 207 -16.39 -10.43 -1.13
C ALA A 207 -17.00 -9.04 -1.39
N ARG A 208 -17.73 -8.54 -0.40
CA ARG A 208 -18.12 -7.15 -0.26
C ARG A 208 -17.37 -6.59 0.95
N LEU A 209 -16.45 -5.67 0.69
CA LEU A 209 -15.60 -5.02 1.70
C LEU A 209 -16.09 -3.59 1.95
N TYR A 210 -15.25 -2.73 2.52
CA TYR A 210 -15.48 -1.29 2.78
C TYR A 210 -16.45 -0.93 3.91
N PHE A 211 -16.90 -1.90 4.71
CA PHE A 211 -17.74 -1.66 5.88
C PHE A 211 -17.07 -0.78 6.96
N THR A 212 -15.74 -0.64 6.90
CA THR A 212 -14.95 0.21 7.80
C THR A 212 -14.55 1.55 7.18
N HIS A 213 -15.15 1.96 6.05
CA HIS A 213 -14.85 3.24 5.42
C HIS A 213 -15.17 4.42 6.36
N LYS A 214 -14.13 5.15 6.79
CA LYS A 214 -14.22 6.24 7.78
C LYS A 214 -14.33 7.63 7.15
N GLY A 215 -14.25 7.73 5.82
CA GLY A 215 -14.10 9.02 5.13
C GLY A 215 -12.76 9.69 5.42
N THR A 216 -11.71 8.90 5.61
CA THR A 216 -10.38 9.40 6.03
C THR A 216 -9.84 10.48 5.08
N GLU A 217 -9.99 10.32 3.77
CA GLU A 217 -9.59 11.34 2.79
C GLU A 217 -10.32 12.67 3.00
N ARG A 218 -11.65 12.65 3.16
CA ARG A 218 -12.44 13.85 3.50
C ARG A 218 -11.97 14.50 4.80
N LEU A 219 -11.55 13.71 5.79
CA LEU A 219 -11.06 14.23 7.07
C LEU A 219 -9.70 14.95 6.96
N PHE A 220 -8.92 14.68 5.90
CA PHE A 220 -7.69 15.44 5.61
C PHE A 220 -7.97 16.83 5.04
N HIS A 221 -9.11 17.05 4.39
CA HIS A 221 -9.43 18.32 3.75
C HIS A 221 -9.46 19.48 4.77
N GLY A 222 -8.81 20.59 4.43
CA GLY A 222 -8.78 21.80 5.25
C GLY A 222 -7.87 21.76 6.48
N ARG A 223 -7.13 20.66 6.71
CA ARG A 223 -6.17 20.55 7.82
C ARG A 223 -4.79 20.99 7.41
N LEU A 224 -4.07 21.61 8.34
CA LEU A 224 -2.63 21.83 8.17
C LEU A 224 -1.87 20.50 8.29
N PRO A 225 -0.70 20.33 7.66
CA PRO A 225 0.02 19.05 7.64
C PRO A 225 0.27 18.45 9.03
N HIS A 226 0.60 19.28 10.03
CA HIS A 226 0.84 18.82 11.39
C HIS A 226 -0.44 18.39 12.13
N GLU A 227 -1.60 18.94 11.78
CA GLU A 227 -2.91 18.55 12.32
C GLU A 227 -3.47 17.30 11.63
N ALA A 228 -3.07 17.07 10.39
CA ALA A 228 -3.43 15.93 9.56
C ALA A 228 -2.59 14.67 9.87
N LEU A 229 -1.34 14.82 10.29
CA LEU A 229 -0.43 13.71 10.59
C LEU A 229 -1.02 12.65 11.53
N PRO A 230 -1.72 12.98 12.63
CA PRO A 230 -2.35 11.96 13.49
C PRO A 230 -3.43 11.13 12.77
N LEU A 231 -4.02 11.63 11.68
CA LEU A 231 -4.90 10.84 10.82
C LEU A 231 -4.09 9.85 9.98
N ALA A 232 -2.95 10.27 9.44
CA ALA A 232 -2.05 9.41 8.65
C ALA A 232 -1.60 8.18 9.47
N GLU A 233 -1.19 8.38 10.72
CA GLU A 233 -0.80 7.30 11.65
C GLU A 233 -1.92 6.29 12.00
N ARG A 234 -3.16 6.58 11.60
CA ARG A 234 -4.37 5.84 11.98
C ARG A 234 -5.20 5.39 10.76
N VAL A 235 -4.64 5.49 9.56
CA VAL A 235 -5.24 4.92 8.34
C VAL A 235 -5.40 3.41 8.53
N SER A 236 -4.30 2.71 8.86
CA SER A 236 -4.30 1.30 9.27
C SER A 236 -3.90 1.14 10.74
N GLY A 237 -4.47 0.13 11.41
CA GLY A 237 -4.17 -0.18 12.82
C GLY A 237 -2.77 -0.77 13.05
N ASP A 238 -2.17 -1.35 12.01
CA ASP A 238 -0.89 -2.07 12.06
C ASP A 238 0.24 -1.38 11.28
N THR A 239 -0.04 -0.28 10.57
CA THR A 239 0.94 0.39 9.69
C THR A 239 0.96 1.88 10.00
N ALA A 240 1.30 2.23 11.24
CA ALA A 240 1.32 3.62 11.67
C ALA A 240 2.53 4.38 11.09
N VAL A 241 3.71 3.76 11.16
CA VAL A 241 4.96 4.34 10.69
C VAL A 241 4.96 4.45 9.16
N GLY A 242 4.57 3.39 8.45
CA GLY A 242 4.53 3.39 6.99
C GLY A 242 3.67 4.53 6.43
N HIS A 243 2.44 4.71 6.95
CA HIS A 243 1.57 5.79 6.52
C HIS A 243 2.08 7.18 6.94
N ALA A 244 2.65 7.33 8.14
CA ALA A 244 3.21 8.61 8.58
C ALA A 244 4.41 9.03 7.73
N VAL A 245 5.32 8.09 7.40
CA VAL A 245 6.47 8.37 6.54
C VAL A 245 6.01 8.72 5.12
N ALA A 246 5.09 7.97 4.52
CA ALA A 246 4.57 8.27 3.19
C ALA A 246 3.91 9.65 3.13
N PHE A 247 3.11 9.99 4.15
CA PHE A 247 2.50 11.31 4.27
C PHE A 247 3.55 12.43 4.40
N CYS A 248 4.53 12.27 5.31
CA CYS A 248 5.59 13.26 5.49
C CYS A 248 6.47 13.42 4.25
N GLN A 249 6.79 12.34 3.54
CA GLN A 249 7.53 12.39 2.28
C GLN A 249 6.78 13.18 1.21
N ALA A 250 5.47 13.00 1.08
CA ALA A 250 4.66 13.79 0.15
C ALA A 250 4.70 15.29 0.50
N ILE A 251 4.62 15.64 1.78
CA ILE A 251 4.70 17.04 2.25
C ILE A 251 6.10 17.63 2.06
N GLU A 252 7.16 16.88 2.36
CA GLU A 252 8.56 17.26 2.20
C GLU A 252 8.92 17.46 0.73
N ALA A 253 8.47 16.53 -0.13
CA ALA A 253 8.55 16.66 -1.57
C ALA A 253 7.82 17.92 -2.02
N LEU A 254 6.58 18.15 -1.60
CA LEU A 254 5.82 19.35 -1.96
C LEU A 254 6.53 20.66 -1.54
N ALA A 255 7.21 20.65 -0.40
CA ALA A 255 7.94 21.78 0.13
C ALA A 255 9.34 21.97 -0.49
N GLY A 256 9.84 20.99 -1.26
CA GLY A 256 11.21 21.00 -1.79
C GLY A 256 12.28 20.89 -0.70
N VAL A 257 12.00 20.17 0.39
CA VAL A 257 12.88 20.07 1.56
C VAL A 257 13.48 18.69 1.69
N GLU A 258 14.81 18.63 1.88
CA GLU A 258 15.53 17.41 2.25
C GLU A 258 15.60 17.28 3.78
N ILE A 259 15.29 16.09 4.29
CA ILE A 259 15.36 15.82 5.73
C ILE A 259 16.81 15.60 6.18
N PRO A 260 17.15 15.90 7.45
CA PRO A 260 18.48 15.58 7.99
C PRO A 260 18.80 14.08 7.96
N GLU A 261 20.08 13.72 7.82
CA GLU A 261 20.54 12.32 7.80
C GLU A 261 20.10 11.54 9.05
N ALA A 262 20.13 12.19 10.23
CA ALA A 262 19.65 11.57 11.47
C ALA A 262 18.16 11.21 11.38
N ALA A 263 17.33 12.05 10.76
CA ALA A 263 15.92 11.76 10.57
C ALA A 263 15.69 10.58 9.60
N ALA A 264 16.49 10.52 8.53
CA ALA A 264 16.44 9.41 7.57
C ALA A 264 16.81 8.06 8.24
N VAL A 265 17.87 8.04 9.05
CA VAL A 265 18.26 6.86 9.84
C VAL A 265 17.16 6.45 10.80
N LEU A 266 16.62 7.39 11.58
CA LEU A 266 15.59 7.09 12.58
C LEU A 266 14.27 6.61 11.95
N ARG A 267 13.83 7.21 10.84
CA ARG A 267 12.65 6.71 10.07
C ARG A 267 12.84 5.27 9.60
N THR A 268 14.04 4.93 9.13
CA THR A 268 14.37 3.57 8.68
C THR A 268 14.29 2.57 9.83
N VAL A 269 14.83 2.92 11.00
CA VAL A 269 14.72 2.08 12.21
C VAL A 269 13.26 1.89 12.61
N LEU A 270 12.44 2.95 12.59
CA LEU A 270 11.01 2.85 12.92
C LEU A 270 10.25 1.96 11.92
N LEU A 271 10.55 2.06 10.62
CA LEU A 271 9.92 1.24 9.58
C LEU A 271 10.25 -0.24 9.76
N GLU A 272 11.50 -0.56 10.08
CA GLU A 272 11.92 -1.96 10.30
C GLU A 272 11.43 -2.52 11.64
N LEU A 273 11.32 -1.70 12.70
CA LEU A 273 10.64 -2.11 13.94
C LEU A 273 9.15 -2.42 13.70
N GLU A 274 8.47 -1.59 12.90
CA GLU A 274 7.09 -1.84 12.48
C GLU A 274 6.94 -3.12 11.67
N ARG A 275 7.85 -3.35 10.73
CA ARG A 275 7.91 -4.58 9.95
C ARG A 275 8.07 -5.81 10.84
N LEU A 276 9.00 -5.76 11.79
CA LEU A 276 9.30 -6.87 12.69
C LEU A 276 8.10 -7.32 13.53
N TYR A 277 7.48 -6.38 14.28
CA TYR A 277 6.40 -6.79 15.17
C TYR A 277 5.18 -7.28 14.38
N ASN A 278 4.95 -6.78 13.17
CA ASN A 278 3.87 -7.26 12.32
C ASN A 278 4.19 -8.61 11.67
N HIS A 279 5.39 -8.83 11.14
CA HIS A 279 5.77 -10.14 10.58
C HIS A 279 5.68 -11.26 11.60
N ILE A 280 6.14 -11.04 12.83
CA ILE A 280 6.05 -12.02 13.92
C ILE A 280 4.58 -12.30 14.28
N THR A 281 3.76 -11.25 14.38
CA THR A 281 2.34 -11.41 14.72
C THR A 281 1.58 -12.17 13.64
N ASP A 282 1.80 -11.81 12.37
CA ASP A 282 1.13 -12.42 11.23
C ASP A 282 1.55 -13.87 11.02
N ALA A 283 2.85 -14.19 11.18
CA ALA A 283 3.33 -15.56 11.21
C ALA A 283 2.65 -16.39 12.30
N GLY A 284 2.53 -15.83 13.52
CA GLY A 284 1.80 -16.47 14.61
C GLY A 284 0.33 -16.68 14.33
N ALA A 285 -0.34 -15.73 13.67
CA ALA A 285 -1.74 -15.86 13.26
C ALA A 285 -1.94 -16.98 12.22
N ILE A 286 -1.10 -17.03 11.19
CA ILE A 286 -1.09 -18.12 10.19
C ILE A 286 -0.95 -19.48 10.87
N ILE A 287 -0.02 -19.60 11.82
CA ILE A 287 0.19 -20.84 12.58
C ILE A 287 -1.03 -21.16 13.46
N GLY A 288 -1.60 -20.16 14.13
CA GLY A 288 -2.83 -20.33 14.93
C GLY A 288 -3.99 -20.88 14.10
N ASP A 289 -4.17 -20.39 12.88
CA ASP A 289 -5.23 -20.80 11.94
C ASP A 289 -5.04 -22.23 11.40
N THR A 290 -3.84 -22.82 11.57
CA THR A 290 -3.63 -24.27 11.35
C THR A 290 -4.11 -25.15 12.51
N GLY A 291 -4.54 -24.54 13.63
CA GLY A 291 -4.93 -25.24 14.85
C GLY A 291 -3.78 -25.40 15.85
N PHE A 292 -2.70 -24.62 15.73
CA PHE A 292 -1.54 -24.69 16.63
C PHE A 292 -1.40 -23.43 17.53
N PRO A 293 -2.25 -23.29 18.56
CA PRO A 293 -2.31 -22.08 19.39
C PRO A 293 -1.05 -21.83 20.22
N VAL A 294 -0.26 -22.88 20.49
CA VAL A 294 1.01 -22.74 21.23
C VAL A 294 2.00 -21.90 20.42
N GLY A 295 2.17 -22.19 19.12
CA GLY A 295 3.04 -21.38 18.24
C GLY A 295 2.59 -19.92 18.15
N GLN A 296 1.27 -19.70 18.04
CA GLN A 296 0.69 -18.36 18.08
C GLN A 296 0.99 -17.62 19.39
N ALA A 297 0.86 -18.29 20.54
CA ALA A 297 1.11 -17.71 21.85
C ALA A 297 2.58 -17.26 22.02
N HIS A 298 3.55 -18.05 21.53
CA HIS A 298 4.96 -17.66 21.54
C HIS A 298 5.22 -16.44 20.65
N CYS A 299 4.60 -16.37 19.47
CA CYS A 299 4.70 -15.19 18.60
C CYS A 299 4.10 -13.93 19.26
N LEU A 300 2.97 -14.05 19.96
CA LEU A 300 2.37 -12.94 20.71
C LEU A 300 3.23 -12.45 21.87
N ARG A 301 3.92 -13.36 22.57
CA ARG A 301 4.93 -13.01 23.59
C ARG A 301 6.07 -12.20 22.99
N LEU A 302 6.61 -12.63 21.84
CA LEU A 302 7.69 -11.93 21.14
C LEU A 302 7.26 -10.55 20.65
N ARG A 303 6.06 -10.46 20.08
CA ARG A 303 5.43 -9.19 19.74
C ARG A 303 5.36 -8.26 20.95
N GLU A 304 4.92 -8.75 22.11
CA GLU A 304 4.86 -7.93 23.33
C GLU A 304 6.23 -7.37 23.74
N GLN A 305 7.30 -8.16 23.60
CA GLN A 305 8.66 -7.68 23.88
C GLN A 305 9.04 -6.51 22.96
N LEU A 306 8.78 -6.62 21.64
CA LEU A 306 8.99 -5.53 20.69
C LEU A 306 8.15 -4.29 21.03
N LEU A 307 6.87 -4.46 21.38
CA LEU A 307 6.00 -3.33 21.74
C LEU A 307 6.46 -2.60 23.01
N ARG A 308 7.15 -3.29 23.93
CA ARG A 308 7.79 -2.66 25.10
C ARG A 308 9.03 -1.86 24.69
N LEU A 309 9.87 -2.40 23.80
CA LEU A 309 11.00 -1.66 23.23
C LEU A 309 10.54 -0.41 22.49
N ASN A 310 9.50 -0.53 21.65
CA ASN A 310 8.89 0.59 20.94
C ASN A 310 8.46 1.71 21.89
N ARG A 311 7.82 1.35 23.01
CA ARG A 311 7.40 2.31 24.05
C ARG A 311 8.59 3.01 24.71
N GLN A 312 9.71 2.33 24.92
CA GLN A 312 10.91 2.94 25.50
C GLN A 312 11.52 4.01 24.58
N ILE A 313 11.47 3.79 23.27
CA ILE A 313 12.10 4.66 22.27
C ILE A 313 11.20 5.86 21.90
N THR A 314 9.90 5.62 21.73
CA THR A 314 8.96 6.61 21.20
C THR A 314 7.92 7.09 22.21
N GLY A 315 7.83 6.46 23.39
CA GLY A 315 6.74 6.66 24.33
C GLY A 315 5.43 5.96 23.94
N HIS A 316 5.35 5.37 22.73
CA HIS A 316 4.14 4.72 22.22
C HIS A 316 4.41 3.28 21.75
N ARG A 317 3.49 2.36 22.05
CA ARG A 317 3.67 0.92 21.72
C ARG A 317 3.70 0.66 20.21
N LEU A 318 2.91 1.42 19.45
CA LEU A 318 2.84 1.38 17.99
C LEU A 318 3.64 2.50 17.31
N LEU A 319 4.71 3.01 17.95
CA LEU A 319 5.67 3.94 17.33
C LEU A 319 5.09 5.29 16.82
N ARG A 320 3.96 5.74 17.37
CA ARG A 320 3.27 6.97 16.97
C ARG A 320 3.84 8.21 17.65
N GLY A 321 3.62 9.37 17.03
CA GLY A 321 3.84 10.68 17.61
C GLY A 321 5.27 11.23 17.52
N VAL A 322 6.17 10.51 16.84
CA VAL A 322 7.58 10.91 16.67
C VAL A 322 7.94 11.33 15.25
N ILE A 323 7.22 10.85 14.23
CA ILE A 323 7.45 11.27 12.84
C ILE A 323 6.74 12.59 12.61
N VAL A 324 7.43 13.59 12.05
CA VAL A 324 6.84 14.88 11.72
C VAL A 324 7.28 15.33 10.32
N PRO A 325 6.51 16.18 9.61
CA PRO A 325 7.00 16.81 8.40
C PRO A 325 8.33 17.53 8.67
N GLY A 326 9.34 17.22 7.86
CA GLY A 326 10.70 17.73 7.96
C GLY A 326 11.63 16.91 8.87
N GLY A 327 11.18 15.79 9.45
CA GLY A 327 12.08 14.86 10.15
C GLY A 327 11.43 14.02 11.25
N ILE A 328 12.06 14.01 12.44
CA ILE A 328 11.64 13.29 13.65
C ILE A 328 11.64 14.26 14.84
N ASP A 329 10.66 14.13 15.72
CA ASP A 329 10.56 14.87 16.98
C ASP A 329 10.48 13.92 18.18
N ARG A 330 10.99 14.35 19.35
CA ARG A 330 10.79 13.71 20.67
C ARG A 330 11.05 12.20 20.76
N MET A 331 12.00 11.68 19.99
CA MET A 331 12.42 10.26 20.04
C MET A 331 13.72 10.10 20.83
N THR A 332 13.75 9.16 21.79
CA THR A 332 15.00 8.76 22.44
C THR A 332 15.88 8.08 21.39
N GLY A 333 17.18 8.41 21.37
CA GLY A 333 18.10 7.81 20.41
C GLY A 333 18.17 6.28 20.60
N PRO A 334 17.84 5.47 19.59
CA PRO A 334 18.11 4.03 19.62
C PRO A 334 19.62 3.78 19.72
N ASP A 335 20.01 2.76 20.48
CA ASP A 335 21.40 2.43 20.75
C ASP A 335 21.75 0.97 20.39
N ALA A 336 22.97 0.54 20.69
CA ALA A 336 23.40 -0.83 20.47
C ALA A 336 22.61 -1.87 21.30
N ALA A 337 21.97 -1.46 22.41
CA ALA A 337 21.13 -2.35 23.21
C ALA A 337 19.84 -2.70 22.48
N LEU A 338 19.26 -1.76 21.73
CA LEU A 338 18.11 -2.04 20.85
C LEU A 338 18.45 -3.13 19.82
N VAL A 339 19.59 -3.01 19.14
CA VAL A 339 20.00 -3.99 18.11
C VAL A 339 20.11 -5.39 18.71
N ARG A 340 20.73 -5.50 19.89
CA ARG A 340 20.84 -6.79 20.61
C ARG A 340 19.48 -7.35 20.98
N ALA A 341 18.61 -6.54 21.60
CA ALA A 341 17.29 -6.99 22.03
C ALA A 341 16.41 -7.42 20.84
N VAL A 342 16.45 -6.70 19.73
CA VAL A 342 15.74 -7.08 18.49
C VAL A 342 16.32 -8.36 17.89
N GLY A 343 17.65 -8.51 17.89
CA GLY A 343 18.31 -9.74 17.45
C GLY A 343 17.92 -10.96 18.27
N GLU A 344 17.86 -10.83 19.59
CA GLU A 344 17.40 -11.89 20.52
C GLU A 344 15.95 -12.29 20.24
N VAL A 345 15.05 -11.32 20.01
CA VAL A 345 13.65 -11.60 19.64
C VAL A 345 13.55 -12.37 18.33
N VAL A 346 14.34 -12.00 17.32
CA VAL A 346 14.32 -12.67 16.01
C VAL A 346 14.93 -14.08 16.09
N ALA A 347 15.95 -14.29 16.91
CA ALA A 347 16.49 -15.62 17.16
C ALA A 347 15.44 -16.55 17.80
N ASP A 348 14.76 -16.08 18.86
CA ASP A 348 13.65 -16.82 19.51
C ASP A 348 12.50 -17.06 18.52
N PHE A 349 12.17 -16.09 17.67
CA PHE A 349 11.17 -16.25 16.60
C PHE A 349 11.54 -17.38 15.63
N GLU A 350 12.80 -17.47 15.21
CA GLU A 350 13.27 -18.52 14.31
C GLU A 350 13.21 -19.91 14.96
N GLU A 351 13.54 -20.03 16.25
CA GLU A 351 13.39 -21.27 17.01
C GLU A 351 11.92 -21.71 17.10
N VAL A 352 11.02 -20.78 17.41
CA VAL A 352 9.56 -21.05 17.45
C VAL A 352 9.07 -21.53 16.09
N LEU A 353 9.53 -20.91 15.00
CA LEU A 353 9.14 -21.30 13.65
C LEU A 353 9.70 -22.65 13.23
N GLN A 354 10.91 -22.99 13.67
CA GLN A 354 11.47 -24.32 13.43
C GLN A 354 10.60 -25.39 14.07
N ILE A 355 10.20 -25.20 15.34
CA ILE A 355 9.27 -26.09 16.05
C ILE A 355 7.93 -26.21 15.30
N CYS A 356 7.41 -25.10 14.78
CA CYS A 356 6.14 -25.11 14.04
C CYS A 356 6.27 -25.83 12.69
N ARG A 357 7.40 -25.69 11.98
CA ARG A 357 7.65 -26.39 10.71
C ARG A 357 7.86 -27.89 10.89
N ASP A 358 8.50 -28.28 11.98
CA ASP A 358 8.71 -29.70 12.32
C ASP A 358 7.40 -30.38 12.78
N ASN A 359 6.33 -29.61 13.00
CA ASN A 359 5.00 -30.13 13.27
C ASN A 359 4.24 -30.42 11.96
N THR A 360 4.01 -31.70 11.67
CA THR A 360 3.32 -32.16 10.45
C THR A 360 1.93 -31.53 10.27
N MET A 361 1.17 -31.32 11.35
CA MET A 361 -0.17 -30.70 11.28
C MET A 361 -0.13 -29.27 10.76
N VAL A 362 0.94 -28.55 11.08
CA VAL A 362 1.16 -27.19 10.58
C VAL A 362 1.65 -27.25 9.14
N ALA A 363 2.71 -28.01 8.87
CA ALA A 363 3.32 -28.12 7.54
C ALA A 363 2.30 -28.52 6.46
N ASP A 364 1.52 -29.59 6.71
CA ASP A 364 0.54 -30.12 5.76
C ASP A 364 -0.56 -29.11 5.38
N ARG A 365 -0.84 -28.12 6.25
CA ARG A 365 -1.86 -27.08 5.99
C ARG A 365 -1.31 -25.86 5.26
N LEU A 366 -0.01 -25.62 5.31
CA LEU A 366 0.63 -24.46 4.70
C LEU A 366 1.11 -24.74 3.26
N GLU A 367 1.62 -25.95 3.03
CA GLU A 367 2.11 -26.36 1.71
C GLU A 367 0.96 -26.55 0.72
N ALA A 368 1.15 -26.07 -0.51
CA ALA A 368 0.18 -26.13 -1.61
C ALA A 368 -1.18 -25.40 -1.38
N THR A 369 -1.44 -24.89 -0.18
CA THR A 369 -2.63 -24.08 0.11
C THR A 369 -2.51 -22.68 -0.49
N GLY A 370 -3.57 -22.20 -1.14
CA GLY A 370 -3.65 -20.81 -1.61
C GLY A 370 -2.64 -20.45 -2.70
N LEU A 371 -2.28 -21.42 -3.54
CA LEU A 371 -1.33 -21.26 -4.64
C LEU A 371 -1.70 -20.07 -5.54
N LEU A 372 -0.74 -19.16 -5.74
CA LEU A 372 -0.86 -18.03 -6.65
C LEU A 372 0.27 -18.08 -7.69
N PRO A 373 -0.01 -18.48 -8.94
CA PRO A 373 0.99 -18.47 -10.00
C PRO A 373 1.53 -17.07 -10.29
N ALA A 374 2.82 -16.98 -10.64
CA ALA A 374 3.50 -15.71 -10.92
C ALA A 374 2.85 -14.88 -12.04
N GLU A 375 2.30 -15.54 -13.07
CA GLU A 375 1.58 -14.87 -14.17
C GLU A 375 0.31 -14.20 -13.66
N VAL A 376 -0.51 -14.92 -12.89
CA VAL A 376 -1.73 -14.39 -12.28
C VAL A 376 -1.40 -13.25 -11.31
N ALA A 377 -0.33 -13.37 -10.53
CA ALA A 377 0.12 -12.30 -9.64
C ALA A 377 0.51 -11.02 -10.41
N ARG A 378 1.14 -11.14 -11.59
CA ARG A 378 1.46 -9.98 -12.46
C ARG A 378 0.19 -9.37 -13.05
N ASP A 379 -0.71 -10.19 -13.57
CA ASP A 379 -1.96 -9.72 -14.19
C ASP A 379 -2.85 -8.98 -13.19
N PHE A 380 -2.90 -9.44 -11.93
CA PHE A 380 -3.63 -8.79 -10.84
C PHE A 380 -2.90 -7.59 -10.25
N GLY A 381 -1.65 -7.34 -10.63
CA GLY A 381 -0.82 -6.26 -10.09
C GLY A 381 -0.51 -6.42 -8.60
N VAL A 382 -0.27 -7.66 -8.16
CA VAL A 382 0.06 -7.96 -6.76
C VAL A 382 1.40 -7.32 -6.38
N VAL A 383 1.49 -6.77 -5.17
CA VAL A 383 2.68 -6.11 -4.60
C VAL A 383 3.08 -6.72 -3.26
N GLY A 384 4.14 -6.21 -2.65
CA GLY A 384 4.58 -6.56 -1.29
C GLY A 384 5.10 -7.99 -1.17
N TYR A 385 4.97 -8.58 0.02
CA TYR A 385 5.50 -9.92 0.29
C TYR A 385 4.79 -11.02 -0.51
N VAL A 386 3.53 -10.81 -0.91
CA VAL A 386 2.77 -11.77 -1.72
C VAL A 386 3.34 -11.87 -3.12
N ALA A 387 3.67 -10.74 -3.75
CA ALA A 387 4.33 -10.73 -5.06
C ALA A 387 5.69 -11.44 -4.99
N ARG A 388 6.46 -11.12 -3.96
CA ARG A 388 7.77 -11.72 -3.68
C ARG A 388 7.70 -13.22 -3.38
N ALA A 389 6.60 -13.71 -2.81
CA ALA A 389 6.38 -15.15 -2.62
C ALA A 389 6.12 -15.91 -3.94
N CYS A 390 5.77 -15.17 -5.01
CA CYS A 390 5.48 -15.69 -6.35
C CYS A 390 6.61 -15.42 -7.35
N GLY A 391 7.83 -15.14 -6.90
CA GLY A 391 8.99 -14.89 -7.77
C GLY A 391 9.10 -13.46 -8.30
N ILE A 392 8.22 -12.53 -7.90
CA ILE A 392 8.25 -11.14 -8.37
C ILE A 392 9.13 -10.32 -7.43
N ALA A 393 10.40 -10.16 -7.80
CA ALA A 393 11.41 -9.42 -7.05
C ALA A 393 11.21 -7.90 -7.14
N ARG A 394 10.20 -7.37 -6.45
CA ARG A 394 9.91 -5.94 -6.31
C ARG A 394 9.88 -5.57 -4.83
N ASP A 395 10.62 -4.54 -4.46
CA ASP A 395 10.72 -4.03 -3.09
C ASP A 395 11.05 -2.55 -3.14
N VAL A 396 10.13 -1.68 -2.68
CA VAL A 396 10.32 -0.23 -2.74
C VAL A 396 11.59 0.20 -1.98
N ARG A 397 12.04 -0.55 -0.95
CA ARG A 397 13.29 -0.24 -0.24
C ARG A 397 14.53 -0.35 -1.13
N ALA A 398 14.49 -1.20 -2.15
CA ALA A 398 15.59 -1.41 -3.08
C ALA A 398 15.36 -0.66 -4.41
N ASP A 399 14.13 -0.68 -4.92
CA ASP A 399 13.79 -0.17 -6.25
C ASP A 399 13.58 1.36 -6.25
N LEU A 400 13.05 1.91 -5.17
CA LEU A 400 12.82 3.35 -4.96
C LEU A 400 13.22 3.74 -3.53
N PRO A 401 14.52 3.62 -3.18
CA PRO A 401 14.98 3.79 -1.81
C PRO A 401 14.63 5.18 -1.29
N CYS A 402 14.12 5.23 -0.07
CA CYS A 402 13.78 6.45 0.66
C CYS A 402 14.44 6.44 2.04
N ALA A 403 14.50 7.58 2.72
CA ALA A 403 15.15 7.67 4.04
C ALA A 403 16.59 7.09 3.97
N ALA A 404 17.01 6.27 4.94
CA ALA A 404 18.37 5.70 4.93
C ALA A 404 18.53 4.48 4.01
N TYR A 405 17.46 3.99 3.36
CA TYR A 405 17.58 2.89 2.39
C TYR A 405 18.46 3.26 1.20
N GLU A 406 18.67 4.55 0.91
CA GLU A 406 19.63 4.99 -0.13
C GLU A 406 21.08 4.59 0.20
N TRP A 407 21.39 4.42 1.48
CA TRP A 407 22.75 4.07 1.93
C TRP A 407 22.87 2.63 2.43
N ILE A 408 21.76 1.90 2.47
CA ILE A 408 21.67 0.54 3.01
C ILE A 408 21.28 -0.39 1.87
N ARG A 409 22.10 -1.41 1.63
CA ARG A 409 21.81 -2.38 0.58
C ARG A 409 20.77 -3.39 1.06
N VAL A 410 19.52 -3.15 0.70
CA VAL A 410 18.42 -4.11 0.88
C VAL A 410 18.35 -5.05 -0.32
N GLN A 411 18.24 -6.35 -0.08
CA GLN A 411 17.98 -7.33 -1.13
C GLN A 411 16.53 -7.80 -1.03
N PRO A 412 15.76 -7.78 -2.13
CA PRO A 412 14.42 -8.36 -2.14
C PRO A 412 14.47 -9.84 -1.74
N VAL A 413 13.72 -10.20 -0.70
CA VAL A 413 13.50 -11.60 -0.30
C VAL A 413 12.47 -12.20 -1.24
N VAL A 414 12.78 -13.31 -1.91
CA VAL A 414 11.91 -13.91 -2.93
C VAL A 414 11.79 -15.41 -2.70
N GLU A 415 10.59 -15.94 -2.90
CA GLU A 415 10.25 -17.35 -3.00
C GLU A 415 9.53 -17.62 -4.33
N GLN A 416 9.33 -18.88 -4.71
CA GLN A 416 8.78 -19.22 -6.04
C GLN A 416 7.42 -19.92 -6.01
N ALA A 417 7.05 -20.55 -4.88
CA ALA A 417 5.89 -21.43 -4.85
C ALA A 417 4.56 -20.65 -4.86
N GLY A 418 4.48 -19.46 -4.27
CA GLY A 418 3.26 -18.64 -4.22
C GLY A 418 2.15 -19.14 -3.28
N ASP A 419 2.37 -20.26 -2.58
CA ASP A 419 1.50 -20.80 -1.54
C ASP A 419 1.67 -20.09 -0.19
N VAL A 420 0.92 -20.52 0.82
CA VAL A 420 1.00 -19.92 2.17
C VAL A 420 2.37 -20.14 2.79
N GLN A 421 3.00 -21.30 2.58
CA GLN A 421 4.34 -21.58 3.09
C GLN A 421 5.39 -20.61 2.52
N ALA A 422 5.38 -20.34 1.21
CA ALA A 422 6.26 -19.35 0.59
C ALA A 422 6.05 -17.94 1.16
N ARG A 423 4.79 -17.54 1.35
CA ARG A 423 4.46 -16.24 1.97
C ARG A 423 4.99 -16.12 3.40
N LEU A 424 4.85 -17.19 4.19
CA LEU A 424 5.42 -17.26 5.52
C LEU A 424 6.95 -17.16 5.46
N ALA A 425 7.61 -17.91 4.58
CA ALA A 425 9.06 -17.89 4.43
C ALA A 425 9.63 -16.49 4.09
N VAL A 426 8.95 -15.73 3.20
CA VAL A 426 9.34 -14.34 2.90
C VAL A 426 9.35 -13.49 4.18
N ARG A 427 8.28 -13.55 4.99
CA ARG A 427 8.19 -12.77 6.24
C ARG A 427 9.29 -13.09 7.23
N VAL A 428 9.63 -14.37 7.38
CA VAL A 428 10.69 -14.82 8.29
C VAL A 428 12.05 -14.28 7.85
N ARG A 429 12.35 -14.39 6.55
CA ARG A 429 13.60 -13.88 5.99
C ARG A 429 13.66 -12.36 6.03
N GLU A 430 12.54 -11.67 5.81
CA GLU A 430 12.44 -10.21 5.98
C GLU A 430 12.63 -9.79 7.44
N ALA A 431 12.15 -10.56 8.42
CA ALA A 431 12.40 -10.28 9.84
C ALA A 431 13.90 -10.34 10.16
N ARG A 432 14.62 -11.35 9.65
CA ARG A 432 16.09 -11.41 9.78
C ARG A 432 16.77 -10.23 9.08
N GLN A 433 16.32 -9.88 7.88
CA GLN A 433 16.87 -8.74 7.13
C GLN A 433 16.62 -7.40 7.86
N ALA A 434 15.48 -7.23 8.52
CA ALA A 434 15.15 -6.04 9.30
C ALA A 434 16.18 -5.79 10.42
N VAL A 435 16.64 -6.84 11.12
CA VAL A 435 17.72 -6.71 12.13
C VAL A 435 19.01 -6.19 11.49
N ALA A 436 19.39 -6.74 10.33
CA ALA A 436 20.58 -6.31 9.61
C ALA A 436 20.48 -4.86 9.13
N VAL A 437 19.30 -4.44 8.65
CA VAL A 437 19.03 -3.06 8.23
C VAL A 437 19.10 -2.11 9.43
N ILE A 438 18.48 -2.45 10.56
CA ILE A 438 18.54 -1.65 11.79
C ILE A 438 19.99 -1.49 12.26
N SER A 439 20.77 -2.58 12.27
CA SER A 439 22.18 -2.54 12.65
C SER A 439 23.01 -1.66 11.71
N GLN A 440 22.78 -1.74 10.40
CA GLN A 440 23.48 -0.90 9.41
C GLN A 440 23.10 0.58 9.56
N ALA A 441 21.80 0.88 9.75
CA ALA A 441 21.31 2.23 9.95
C ALA A 441 21.95 2.87 11.20
N LEU A 442 22.01 2.14 12.32
CA LEU A 442 22.57 2.63 13.58
C LEU A 442 24.11 2.65 13.64
N SER A 443 24.79 1.99 12.71
CA SER A 443 26.25 2.08 12.59
C SER A 443 26.73 3.41 11.97
N ARG A 444 25.82 4.16 11.35
CA ARG A 444 26.13 5.47 10.76
C ARG A 444 26.27 6.53 11.85
N ALA A 445 27.29 7.36 11.72
CA ALA A 445 27.41 8.56 12.55
C ALA A 445 26.32 9.56 12.16
N ILE A 446 25.34 9.77 13.04
CA ILE A 446 24.26 10.73 12.81
C ILE A 446 24.58 12.09 13.44
N GLY A 447 24.31 13.17 12.70
CA GLY A 447 24.40 14.53 13.21
C GLY A 447 23.34 14.82 14.30
N PRO A 448 23.48 15.95 15.04
CA PRO A 448 22.53 16.33 16.08
C PRO A 448 21.17 16.76 15.52
N ASP A 449 21.14 17.26 14.29
CA ASP A 449 19.93 17.78 13.65
C ASP A 449 19.01 16.66 13.20
N ARG A 450 17.78 16.66 13.71
CA ARG A 450 16.76 15.63 13.43
C ARG A 450 15.54 16.17 12.71
N ARG A 451 15.48 17.48 12.49
CA ARG A 451 14.33 18.15 11.90
C ARG A 451 14.76 19.41 11.17
N VAL A 452 14.11 19.68 10.05
CA VAL A 452 14.15 20.95 9.33
C VAL A 452 12.75 21.56 9.27
N ALA A 453 12.67 22.88 9.17
CA ALA A 453 11.40 23.57 9.02
C ALA A 453 10.82 23.33 7.62
N ILE A 454 9.51 23.06 7.56
CA ILE A 454 8.77 23.00 6.30
C ILE A 454 8.31 24.42 5.95
N GLY A 455 8.64 24.85 4.73
CA GLY A 455 8.28 26.16 4.20
C GLY A 455 6.83 26.23 3.69
N THR A 456 6.60 27.14 2.75
CA THR A 456 5.29 27.30 2.12
C THR A 456 5.06 26.15 1.13
N LEU A 457 3.85 25.58 1.17
CA LEU A 457 3.45 24.53 0.23
C LEU A 457 2.77 25.17 -0.99
N PRO A 458 3.23 24.90 -2.22
CA PRO A 458 2.57 25.40 -3.41
C PRO A 458 1.17 24.79 -3.56
N ALA A 459 0.18 25.64 -3.83
CA ALA A 459 -1.19 25.21 -4.06
C ALA A 459 -1.30 24.37 -5.35
N PHE A 460 -2.28 23.46 -5.37
CA PHE A 460 -2.67 22.67 -6.55
C PHE A 460 -1.55 21.86 -7.23
N THR A 461 -0.47 21.62 -6.48
CA THR A 461 0.70 20.88 -6.94
C THR A 461 0.68 19.49 -6.30
N PRO A 462 0.60 18.40 -7.10
CA PRO A 462 0.62 17.06 -6.56
C PRO A 462 2.04 16.69 -6.07
N ALA A 463 2.12 15.91 -5.01
CA ALA A 463 3.36 15.31 -4.52
C ALA A 463 3.05 13.92 -3.97
N PHE A 464 4.05 13.03 -3.99
CA PHE A 464 3.85 11.62 -3.70
C PHE A 464 4.91 11.13 -2.73
N GLY A 465 4.49 10.29 -1.78
CA GLY A 465 5.37 9.50 -0.93
C GLY A 465 5.04 8.04 -1.13
N VAL A 466 6.06 7.20 -1.32
CA VAL A 466 5.93 5.77 -1.58
C VAL A 466 6.85 5.03 -0.62
N VAL A 467 6.27 4.15 0.18
CA VAL A 467 6.99 3.42 1.24
C VAL A 467 6.63 1.94 1.17
N GLU A 468 7.63 1.07 1.25
CA GLU A 468 7.42 -0.37 1.47
C GLU A 468 6.92 -0.59 2.90
N ALA A 469 5.61 -0.79 3.07
CA ALA A 469 5.06 -1.23 4.34
C ALA A 469 5.43 -2.71 4.63
N TRP A 470 4.86 -3.29 5.69
CA TRP A 470 5.09 -4.69 6.06
C TRP A 470 4.21 -5.69 5.28
N ARG A 471 3.22 -5.20 4.50
CA ARG A 471 2.28 -6.00 3.70
C ARG A 471 2.61 -5.93 2.21
#